data_AF-A0A377HPC0-F1
#
_entry.id   AF-A0A377HPC0-F1
#
_cell.length_a   1.000
_cell.length_b   1.000
_cell.length_c   1.000
_cell.angle_alpha   90.00
_cell.angle_beta   90.00
_cell.angle_gamma   90.00
#
_symmetry.space_group_name_H-M   'P 1'
#
loop_
_entity.id
_entity.type
_entity.pdbx_description
1 polymer ?
#
loop_
_entity_poly.entity_id
_entity_poly.type
_entity_poly.pdbx_seq_one_letter_code
_entity_poly.pdbx_strand_id
1 'polypeptide(L)'
;MRQEQFPIPEHPELTFKGVSFSSIKQQAPSYVATAKWYARLLISGAFMLFATITTLSCYYFGLTDDIFFIATLAATLLIYLITMPVLTKSYVTSERVMKKMKRKKHRFYLRALANTPLDIRLEVANGIWDALRSEPWSLCISYAHTADRTRTVYCCQQIGKIASELTHSAPDVFCDAMLKTMNNQRGSVRYFFDILIMLGEQQFNDEHEEQRHVRTTQRIMVDDIFKHR
;
A
#
# COMPACT_ATOMS: atom_id res chain seq x y z
N MET A 1 -29.84 -8.13 -30.04
CA MET A 1 -29.50 -9.16 -29.04
C MET A 1 -28.81 -8.45 -27.89
N ARG A 2 -29.36 -8.46 -26.67
CA ARG A 2 -28.63 -7.95 -25.49
C ARG A 2 -27.51 -8.94 -25.20
N GLN A 3 -26.26 -8.48 -25.16
CA GLN A 3 -25.18 -9.24 -24.55
C GLN A 3 -25.53 -9.36 -23.06
N GLU A 4 -25.69 -10.59 -22.58
CA GLU A 4 -25.72 -10.85 -21.14
C GLU A 4 -24.37 -10.40 -20.59
N GLN A 5 -24.39 -9.48 -19.63
CA GLN A 5 -23.21 -8.96 -18.96
C GLN A 5 -23.08 -9.68 -17.63
N PHE A 6 -21.84 -9.99 -17.24
CA PHE A 6 -21.55 -10.58 -15.94
C PHE A 6 -22.14 -9.67 -14.83
N PRO A 7 -22.99 -10.18 -13.93
CA PRO A 7 -23.55 -9.38 -12.86
C PRO A 7 -22.48 -9.11 -11.80
N ILE A 8 -21.83 -7.94 -11.90
CA ILE A 8 -20.80 -7.52 -10.95
C ILE A 8 -21.48 -7.24 -9.59
N PRO A 9 -21.11 -7.95 -8.51
CA PRO A 9 -21.67 -7.71 -7.19
C PRO A 9 -21.21 -6.36 -6.63
N GLU A 10 -22.09 -5.70 -5.86
CA GLU A 10 -21.72 -4.48 -5.15
C GLU A 10 -20.68 -4.79 -4.06
N HIS A 11 -19.69 -3.91 -3.91
CA HIS A 11 -18.71 -4.04 -2.84
C HIS A 11 -19.36 -3.77 -1.48
N PRO A 12 -18.97 -4.49 -0.41
CA PRO A 12 -19.44 -4.19 0.93
C PRO A 12 -19.05 -2.77 1.37
N GLU A 13 -19.93 -2.12 2.12
CA GLU A 13 -19.63 -0.84 2.76
C GLU A 13 -18.68 -1.05 3.96
N LEU A 14 -17.38 -0.89 3.72
CA LEU A 14 -16.33 -1.09 4.73
C LEU A 14 -15.92 0.23 5.41
N THR A 15 -16.90 0.99 5.89
CA THR A 15 -16.65 2.30 6.50
C THR A 15 -16.59 2.22 8.04
N PHE A 16 -15.56 2.81 8.63
CA PHE A 16 -15.45 2.97 10.08
C PHE A 16 -16.04 4.32 10.48
N LYS A 17 -17.16 4.32 11.21
CA LYS A 17 -17.79 5.56 11.68
C LYS A 17 -16.79 6.37 12.51
N GLY A 18 -16.55 7.63 12.11
CA GLY A 18 -15.63 8.55 12.79
C GLY A 18 -14.14 8.35 12.52
N VAL A 19 -13.74 7.34 11.74
CA VAL A 19 -12.32 7.03 11.48
C VAL A 19 -12.11 6.93 9.97
N SER A 20 -11.47 7.95 9.36
CA SER A 20 -11.15 7.96 7.93
C SER A 20 -9.65 7.89 7.68
N PHE A 21 -9.24 7.08 6.70
CA PHE A 21 -7.83 6.92 6.37
C PHE A 21 -7.22 8.24 5.88
N SER A 22 -8.02 9.05 5.19
CA SER A 22 -7.64 10.38 4.72
C SER A 22 -7.30 11.31 5.89
N SER A 23 -8.14 11.35 6.93
CA SER A 23 -7.92 12.16 8.13
C SER A 23 -6.65 11.72 8.87
N ILE A 24 -6.48 10.42 9.12
CA ILE A 24 -5.29 9.90 9.81
C ILE A 24 -4.02 10.15 8.99
N LYS A 25 -4.10 10.06 7.65
CA LYS A 25 -2.97 10.33 6.76
C LYS A 25 -2.60 11.82 6.74
N GLN A 26 -3.56 12.73 6.85
CA GLN A 26 -3.30 14.18 6.97
C GLN A 26 -2.64 14.52 8.31
N GLN A 27 -3.04 13.86 9.40
CA GLN A 27 -2.44 14.05 10.73
C GLN A 27 -1.07 13.37 10.87
N ALA A 28 -0.69 12.48 9.94
CA ALA A 28 0.58 11.78 10.01
C ALA A 28 1.76 12.75 9.81
N PRO A 29 2.76 12.75 10.71
CA PRO A 29 3.90 13.65 10.58
C PRO A 29 4.72 13.31 9.33
N SER A 30 5.32 14.34 8.72
CA SER A 30 6.19 14.17 7.55
C SER A 30 7.54 13.56 7.96
N TYR A 31 7.58 12.24 8.08
CA TYR A 31 8.80 11.49 8.43
C TYR A 31 9.99 11.78 7.52
N VAL A 32 9.74 12.10 6.24
CA VAL A 32 10.78 12.47 5.27
C VAL A 32 11.35 13.84 5.60
N ALA A 33 10.50 14.83 5.92
CA ALA A 33 10.97 16.15 6.33
C ALA A 33 11.76 16.07 7.65
N THR A 34 11.26 15.30 8.62
CA THR A 34 11.99 15.07 9.88
C THR A 34 13.33 14.40 9.64
N ALA A 35 13.41 13.37 8.78
CA ALA A 35 14.66 12.70 8.45
C ALA A 35 15.65 13.62 7.73
N LYS A 36 15.18 14.46 6.79
CA LYS A 36 15.98 15.52 6.16
C LYS A 36 16.54 16.48 7.20
N TRP A 37 15.72 16.89 8.16
CA TRP A 37 16.14 17.82 9.21
C TRP A 37 17.22 17.22 10.12
N TYR A 38 17.05 15.97 10.57
CA TYR A 38 18.08 15.26 11.32
C TYR A 38 19.38 15.08 10.53
N ALA A 39 19.28 14.76 9.23
CA ALA A 39 20.46 14.64 8.38
C ALA A 39 21.22 15.98 8.30
N ARG A 40 20.50 17.09 8.06
CA ARG A 40 21.08 18.43 8.05
C ARG A 40 21.76 18.76 9.36
N LEU A 41 21.12 18.51 10.51
CA LEU A 41 21.73 18.74 11.82
C LEU A 41 23.02 17.92 12.03
N LEU A 42 23.02 16.64 11.66
CA LEU A 42 24.21 15.79 11.79
C LEU A 42 25.35 16.28 10.90
N ILE A 43 25.05 16.66 9.65
CA ILE A 43 26.04 17.18 8.71
C ILE A 43 26.57 18.53 9.22
N SER A 44 25.70 19.47 9.58
CA SER A 44 26.10 20.77 10.12
C SER A 44 26.91 20.63 11.41
N GLY A 45 26.52 19.71 12.29
CA GLY A 45 27.26 19.40 13.51
C GLY A 45 28.67 18.88 13.22
N ALA A 46 28.82 17.95 12.27
CA ALA A 46 30.13 17.45 11.85
C ALA A 46 31.02 18.55 11.24
N PHE A 47 30.45 19.44 10.43
CA PHE A 47 31.17 20.56 9.84
C PHE A 47 31.59 21.60 10.89
N MET A 48 30.72 21.93 11.85
CA MET A 48 31.11 22.80 12.97
C MET A 48 32.24 22.18 13.78
N LEU A 49 32.16 20.88 14.06
CA LEU A 49 33.20 20.17 14.82
C LEU A 49 34.54 20.21 14.07
N PHE A 50 34.53 19.93 12.77
CA PHE A 50 35.71 20.07 11.92
C PHE A 50 36.28 21.49 11.97
N ALA A 51 35.44 22.52 11.75
CA ALA A 51 35.86 23.92 11.79
C ALA A 51 36.47 24.29 13.16
N THR A 52 35.85 23.85 14.27
CA THR A 52 36.39 24.11 15.61
C THR A 52 37.75 23.47 15.82
N ILE A 53 37.96 22.22 15.37
CA ILE A 53 39.27 21.55 15.46
C ILE A 53 40.31 22.30 14.63
N THR A 54 39.96 22.69 13.40
CA THR A 54 40.86 23.44 12.52
C THR A 54 41.23 24.79 13.12
N THR A 55 40.27 25.55 13.66
CA THR A 55 40.52 26.81 14.34
C THR A 55 41.40 26.63 15.57
N LEU A 56 41.14 25.62 16.41
CA LEU A 56 41.96 25.35 17.59
C LEU A 56 43.40 24.99 17.21
N SER A 57 43.57 24.20 16.15
CA SER A 57 44.88 23.77 15.65
C SER A 57 45.67 24.97 15.11
N CYS A 58 45.05 25.81 14.28
CA CYS A 58 45.69 27.00 13.75
C CYS A 58 46.07 28.00 14.86
N TYR A 59 45.22 28.14 15.89
CA TYR A 59 45.53 28.94 17.06
C TYR A 59 46.74 28.41 17.83
N TYR A 60 46.78 27.10 18.09
CA TYR A 60 47.89 26.47 18.80
C TYR A 60 49.25 26.63 18.09
N PHE A 61 49.25 26.60 16.76
CA PHE A 61 50.45 26.76 15.94
C PHE A 61 50.74 28.21 15.52
N GLY A 62 49.96 29.21 15.99
CA GLY A 62 50.19 30.62 15.68
C GLY A 62 49.93 31.03 14.23
N LEU A 63 49.10 30.28 13.50
CA LEU A 63 48.78 30.46 12.07
C LEU A 63 47.54 31.35 11.84
N THR A 64 47.12 32.13 12.84
CA THR A 64 45.81 32.83 12.83
C THR A 64 45.74 34.03 11.89
N ASP A 65 46.87 34.70 11.64
CA ASP A 65 46.95 35.88 10.75
C ASP A 65 47.23 35.49 9.29
N ASP A 66 47.35 34.19 9.03
CA ASP A 66 47.83 33.67 7.76
C ASP A 66 46.70 33.54 6.73
N ILE A 67 46.96 33.96 5.49
CA ILE A 67 46.01 33.84 4.36
C ILE A 67 45.54 32.38 4.21
N PHE A 68 46.40 31.45 4.60
CA PHE A 68 46.13 30.02 4.65
C PHE A 68 44.93 29.66 5.55
N PHE A 69 44.76 30.31 6.71
CA PHE A 69 43.65 30.07 7.62
C PHE A 69 42.31 30.56 7.04
N ILE A 70 42.31 31.74 6.42
CA ILE A 70 41.13 32.28 5.75
C ILE A 70 40.74 31.40 4.55
N ALA A 71 41.72 30.97 3.75
CA ALA A 71 41.49 30.11 2.60
C ALA A 71 40.92 28.74 3.00
N THR A 72 41.41 28.13 4.09
CA THR A 72 40.91 26.85 4.59
C THR A 72 39.49 26.95 5.16
N LEU A 73 39.15 28.02 5.88
CA LEU A 73 37.76 28.28 6.31
C LEU A 73 36.81 28.54 5.13
N ALA A 74 37.25 29.30 4.13
CA ALA A 74 36.45 29.55 2.93
C ALA A 74 36.21 28.26 2.12
N ALA A 75 37.26 27.45 1.93
CA ALA A 75 37.15 26.17 1.25
C ALA A 75 36.23 25.19 2.00
N THR A 76 36.33 25.11 3.32
CA THR A 76 35.46 24.24 4.12
C THR A 76 33.99 24.68 4.09
N LEU A 77 33.72 25.98 4.08
CA LEU A 77 32.39 26.53 3.87
C LEU A 77 31.84 26.18 2.48
N LEU A 78 32.64 26.32 1.41
CA LEU A 78 32.24 25.94 0.06
C LEU A 78 31.94 24.44 -0.05
N ILE A 79 32.82 23.60 0.52
CA ILE A 79 32.61 22.14 0.58
C ILE A 79 31.31 21.83 1.34
N TYR A 80 31.03 22.51 2.45
CA TYR A 80 29.76 22.36 3.17
C TYR A 80 28.54 22.66 2.30
N LEU A 81 28.53 23.80 1.60
CA LEU A 81 27.42 24.22 0.75
C LEU A 81 27.12 23.20 -0.37
N ILE A 82 28.17 22.61 -0.95
CA ILE A 82 28.04 21.60 -2.01
C ILE A 82 27.62 20.24 -1.44
N THR A 83 28.24 19.81 -0.34
CA THR A 83 28.05 18.45 0.20
C THR A 83 26.74 18.30 0.99
N MET A 84 26.26 19.36 1.65
CA MET A 84 25.04 19.34 2.47
C MET A 84 23.78 18.84 1.73
N PRO A 85 23.42 19.34 0.53
CA PRO A 85 22.27 18.81 -0.22
C PRO A 85 22.51 17.36 -0.70
N VAL A 86 23.72 17.03 -1.14
CA VAL A 86 24.07 15.70 -1.66
C VAL A 86 23.99 14.63 -0.57
N LEU A 87 24.63 14.88 0.58
CA LEU A 87 24.63 14.00 1.74
C LEU A 87 23.23 13.88 2.37
N THR A 88 22.47 14.98 2.42
CA THR A 88 21.08 14.92 2.91
C THR A 88 20.23 14.02 2.02
N LYS A 89 20.38 14.12 0.69
CA LYS A 89 19.65 13.27 -0.25
C LYS A 89 20.05 11.80 -0.09
N SER A 90 21.34 11.50 -0.07
CA SER A 90 21.84 10.11 0.05
C SER A 90 21.41 9.47 1.36
N TYR A 91 21.42 10.21 2.47
CA TYR A 91 20.96 9.74 3.76
C TYR A 91 19.47 9.37 3.74
N VAL A 92 18.62 10.23 3.16
CA VAL A 92 17.17 10.00 3.12
C VAL A 92 16.79 8.85 2.18
N THR A 93 17.54 8.66 1.09
CA THR A 93 17.35 7.54 0.15
C THR A 93 17.98 6.24 0.63
N SER A 94 18.76 6.26 1.71
CA SER A 94 19.33 5.04 2.30
C SER A 94 18.22 4.07 2.69
N GLU A 95 18.37 2.80 2.30
CA GLU A 95 17.42 1.73 2.64
C GLU A 95 17.16 1.63 4.15
N ARG A 96 18.20 1.80 4.97
CA ARG A 96 18.09 1.75 6.43
C ARG A 96 17.16 2.84 6.96
N VAL A 97 17.31 4.06 6.45
CA VAL A 97 16.52 5.21 6.85
C VAL A 97 15.08 5.06 6.32
N MET A 98 14.92 4.64 5.06
CA MET A 98 13.61 4.34 4.49
C MET A 98 12.85 3.26 5.27
N LYS A 99 13.51 2.16 5.66
CA LYS A 99 12.90 1.09 6.47
C LYS A 99 12.52 1.60 7.86
N LYS A 100 13.36 2.42 8.50
CA LYS A 100 13.02 3.08 9.78
C LYS A 100 11.82 4.02 9.64
N MET A 101 11.76 4.83 8.58
CA MET A 101 10.62 5.73 8.30
C MET A 101 9.33 4.94 8.10
N LYS A 102 9.34 3.87 7.29
CA LYS A 102 8.19 2.98 7.10
C LYS A 102 7.70 2.39 8.43
N ARG A 103 8.61 1.91 9.27
CA ARG A 103 8.27 1.37 10.62
C ARG A 103 7.70 2.42 11.57
N LYS A 104 8.22 3.65 11.54
CA LYS A 104 7.68 4.75 12.37
C LYS A 104 6.29 5.16 11.91
N LYS A 105 6.09 5.28 10.59
CA LYS A 105 4.79 5.55 9.99
C LYS A 105 3.75 4.48 10.34
N HIS A 106 4.13 3.21 10.22
CA HIS A 106 3.25 2.10 10.62
C HIS A 106 2.88 2.17 12.11
N ARG A 107 3.86 2.38 13.01
CA ARG A 107 3.59 2.55 14.45
C ARG A 107 2.66 3.72 14.78
N PHE A 108 2.75 4.82 14.03
CA PHE A 108 1.81 5.93 14.21
C PHE A 108 0.38 5.52 13.86
N TYR A 109 0.18 4.82 12.75
CA TYR A 109 -1.13 4.30 12.40
C TYR A 109 -1.67 3.31 13.43
N LEU A 110 -0.84 2.39 13.92
CA LEU A 110 -1.23 1.46 15.00
C LEU A 110 -1.72 2.23 16.23
N ARG A 111 -0.97 3.24 16.68
CA ARG A 111 -1.36 4.07 17.84
C ARG A 111 -2.65 4.87 17.60
N ALA A 112 -2.83 5.40 16.39
CA ALA A 112 -4.02 6.17 16.05
C ALA A 112 -5.29 5.30 16.01
N LEU A 113 -5.16 4.02 15.64
CA LEU A 113 -6.26 3.08 15.49
C LEU A 113 -6.54 2.22 16.73
N ALA A 114 -5.59 2.14 17.68
CA ALA A 114 -5.65 1.25 18.84
C ALA A 114 -6.88 1.46 19.74
N ASN A 115 -7.49 2.65 19.73
CA ASN A 115 -8.64 2.99 20.58
C ASN A 115 -9.99 2.83 19.88
N THR A 116 -10.03 2.18 18.71
CA THR A 116 -11.29 2.00 17.99
C THR A 116 -12.21 1.04 18.76
N PRO A 117 -13.48 1.42 19.04
CA PRO A 117 -14.44 0.57 19.74
C PRO A 117 -14.61 -0.81 19.09
N LEU A 118 -14.89 -1.84 19.89
CA LEU A 118 -15.12 -3.20 19.39
C LEU A 118 -16.37 -3.28 18.50
N ASP A 119 -17.42 -2.55 18.84
CA ASP A 119 -18.70 -2.60 18.12
C ASP A 119 -18.54 -2.16 16.67
N ILE A 120 -17.78 -1.09 16.43
CA ILE A 120 -17.48 -0.60 15.06
C ILE A 120 -16.65 -1.63 14.30
N ARG A 121 -15.68 -2.27 14.97
CA ARG A 121 -14.85 -3.32 14.36
C ARG A 121 -15.68 -4.54 13.98
N LEU A 122 -16.63 -4.93 14.82
CA LEU A 122 -17.57 -6.03 14.59
C LEU A 122 -18.55 -5.72 13.45
N GLU A 123 -19.08 -4.51 13.38
CA GLU A 123 -19.97 -4.06 12.30
C GLU A 123 -19.29 -4.26 10.93
N VAL A 124 -18.04 -3.81 10.79
CA VAL A 124 -17.27 -3.97 9.55
C VAL A 124 -16.90 -5.44 9.28
N ALA A 125 -16.49 -6.19 10.31
CA ALA A 125 -16.16 -7.61 10.17
C ALA A 125 -17.37 -8.42 9.67
N ASN A 126 -18.56 -8.16 10.23
CA ASN A 126 -19.80 -8.78 9.80
C ASN A 126 -20.15 -8.40 8.36
N GLY A 127 -20.00 -7.13 7.97
CA GLY A 127 -20.21 -6.71 6.58
C GLY A 127 -19.33 -7.46 5.57
N ILE A 128 -18.08 -7.80 5.94
CA ILE A 128 -17.20 -8.64 5.10
C ILE A 128 -17.72 -10.08 5.01
N TRP A 129 -18.12 -10.67 6.15
CA TRP A 129 -18.66 -12.03 6.19
C TRP A 129 -19.97 -12.17 5.43
N ASP A 130 -20.85 -11.17 5.56
CA ASP A 130 -22.13 -11.11 4.88
C ASP A 130 -21.94 -10.96 3.38
N ALA A 131 -20.98 -10.12 2.94
CA ALA A 131 -20.61 -10.05 1.53
C ALA A 131 -20.14 -11.40 1.00
N LEU A 132 -19.21 -12.07 1.67
CA LEU A 132 -18.71 -13.39 1.25
C LEU A 132 -19.81 -14.46 1.16
N ARG A 133 -20.89 -14.33 1.94
CA ARG A 133 -22.01 -15.29 1.98
C ARG A 133 -23.21 -14.86 1.16
N SER A 134 -23.22 -13.63 0.69
CA SER A 134 -24.33 -13.10 -0.11
C SER A 134 -24.45 -13.88 -1.42
N GLU A 135 -25.69 -14.07 -1.87
CA GLU A 135 -25.99 -14.75 -3.14
C GLU A 135 -25.16 -14.23 -4.33
N PRO A 136 -25.07 -12.90 -4.60
CA PRO A 136 -24.34 -12.42 -5.77
C PRO A 136 -22.82 -12.66 -5.67
N TRP A 137 -22.23 -12.54 -4.49
CA TRP A 137 -20.81 -12.87 -4.29
C TRP A 137 -20.54 -14.37 -4.33
N SER A 138 -21.44 -15.19 -3.79
CA SER A 138 -21.30 -16.66 -3.83
C SER A 138 -21.27 -17.16 -5.28
N LEU A 139 -22.12 -16.59 -6.14
CA LEU A 139 -22.14 -16.87 -7.57
C LEU A 139 -20.84 -16.40 -8.24
N CYS A 140 -20.40 -15.15 -8.00
CA CYS A 140 -19.12 -14.64 -8.50
C CYS A 140 -17.92 -15.52 -8.08
N ILE A 141 -17.88 -15.94 -6.80
CA ILE A 141 -16.83 -16.82 -6.27
C ILE A 141 -16.86 -18.18 -6.95
N SER A 142 -18.04 -18.73 -7.26
CA SER A 142 -18.16 -20.01 -7.97
C SER A 142 -17.56 -19.92 -9.38
N TYR A 143 -17.88 -18.87 -10.15
CA TYR A 143 -17.28 -18.59 -11.45
C TYR A 143 -15.76 -18.35 -11.37
N ALA A 144 -15.30 -17.60 -10.38
CA ALA A 144 -13.87 -17.40 -10.15
C ALA A 144 -13.15 -18.70 -9.79
N HIS A 145 -13.81 -19.59 -9.05
CA HIS A 145 -13.27 -20.89 -8.64
C HIS A 145 -13.14 -21.86 -9.82
N THR A 146 -14.06 -21.81 -10.79
CA THR A 146 -13.96 -22.59 -12.02
C THR A 146 -12.83 -22.10 -12.92
N ALA A 147 -12.59 -20.78 -13.00
CA ALA A 147 -11.45 -20.23 -13.74
C ALA A 147 -10.09 -20.53 -13.07
N ASP A 148 -9.94 -20.19 -11.78
CA ASP A 148 -8.72 -20.45 -11.01
C ASP A 148 -9.05 -20.72 -9.54
N ARG A 149 -9.15 -22.01 -9.22
CA ARG A 149 -9.36 -22.51 -7.86
C ARG A 149 -8.31 -22.00 -6.88
N THR A 150 -7.04 -21.98 -7.26
CA THR A 150 -5.95 -21.67 -6.32
C THR A 150 -5.98 -20.23 -5.87
N ARG A 151 -6.16 -19.30 -6.82
CA ARG A 151 -6.24 -17.86 -6.53
C ARG A 151 -7.53 -17.51 -5.81
N THR A 152 -8.64 -18.13 -6.18
CA THR A 152 -9.95 -17.89 -5.54
C THR A 152 -9.94 -18.31 -4.07
N VAL A 153 -9.45 -19.51 -3.76
CA VAL A 153 -9.30 -19.98 -2.38
C VAL A 153 -8.38 -19.06 -1.59
N TYR A 154 -7.25 -18.66 -2.16
CA TYR A 154 -6.33 -17.73 -1.51
C TYR A 154 -6.99 -16.39 -1.19
N CYS A 155 -7.73 -15.80 -2.13
CA CYS A 155 -8.42 -14.52 -1.91
C CYS A 155 -9.48 -14.64 -0.81
N CYS A 156 -10.32 -15.68 -0.84
CA CYS A 156 -11.33 -15.92 0.20
C CYS A 156 -10.69 -16.10 1.59
N GLN A 157 -9.59 -16.85 1.67
CA GLN A 157 -8.84 -17.04 2.91
C GLN A 157 -8.26 -15.73 3.44
N GLN A 158 -7.69 -14.88 2.58
CA GLN A 158 -7.16 -13.58 3.00
C GLN A 158 -8.27 -12.64 3.48
N ILE A 159 -9.41 -12.57 2.77
CA ILE A 159 -10.55 -11.75 3.17
C ILE A 159 -11.09 -12.21 4.53
N GLY A 160 -11.34 -13.52 4.69
CA GLY A 160 -11.83 -14.09 5.95
C GLY A 160 -10.85 -13.91 7.12
N LYS A 161 -9.53 -14.01 6.84
CA LYS A 161 -8.49 -13.72 7.83
C LYS A 161 -8.55 -12.26 8.27
N ILE A 162 -8.65 -11.30 7.35
CA ILE A 162 -8.75 -9.88 7.70
C ILE A 162 -10.01 -9.62 8.54
N ALA A 163 -11.15 -10.20 8.17
CA ALA A 163 -12.39 -10.07 8.93
C ALA A 163 -12.27 -10.62 10.36
N SER A 164 -11.61 -11.77 10.53
CA SER A 164 -11.33 -12.33 11.86
C SER A 164 -10.37 -11.45 12.66
N GLU A 165 -9.29 -10.97 12.04
CA GLU A 165 -8.28 -10.13 12.68
C GLU A 165 -8.84 -8.79 13.19
N LEU A 166 -9.89 -8.22 12.58
CA LEU A 166 -10.58 -7.02 13.08
C LEU A 166 -11.14 -7.17 14.50
N THR A 167 -11.54 -8.39 14.86
CA THR A 167 -12.14 -8.70 16.17
C THR A 167 -11.10 -9.18 17.20
N HIS A 168 -9.83 -9.23 16.80
CA HIS A 168 -8.75 -9.73 17.64
C HIS A 168 -8.46 -8.80 18.83
N SER A 169 -8.08 -9.38 19.97
CA SER A 169 -7.81 -8.64 21.21
C SER A 169 -6.48 -7.86 21.16
N ALA A 170 -5.48 -8.40 20.47
CA ALA A 170 -4.18 -7.74 20.31
C ALA A 170 -4.26 -6.51 19.40
N PRO A 171 -3.77 -5.33 19.83
CA PRO A 171 -3.90 -4.07 19.10
C PRO A 171 -3.17 -4.07 17.75
N ASP A 172 -1.97 -4.65 17.71
CA ASP A 172 -1.18 -4.70 16.48
C ASP A 172 -1.88 -5.50 15.38
N VAL A 173 -2.61 -6.56 15.75
CA VAL A 173 -3.30 -7.46 14.82
C VAL A 173 -4.51 -6.77 14.21
N PHE A 174 -5.43 -6.25 15.05
CA PHE A 174 -6.64 -5.63 14.50
C PHE A 174 -6.34 -4.30 13.79
N CYS A 175 -5.34 -3.53 14.22
CA CYS A 175 -4.98 -2.29 13.55
C CYS A 175 -4.38 -2.54 12.15
N ASP A 176 -3.63 -3.63 11.96
CA ASP A 176 -3.17 -4.03 10.63
C ASP A 176 -4.35 -4.45 9.73
N ALA A 177 -5.31 -5.21 10.29
CA ALA A 177 -6.55 -5.56 9.59
C ALA A 177 -7.36 -4.31 9.20
N MET A 178 -7.53 -3.35 10.12
CA MET A 178 -8.18 -2.07 9.85
C MET A 178 -7.51 -1.30 8.71
N LEU A 179 -6.17 -1.27 8.68
CA LEU A 179 -5.44 -0.63 7.58
C LEU A 179 -5.68 -1.33 6.24
N LYS A 180 -5.77 -2.67 6.23
CA LYS A 180 -6.10 -3.44 5.02
C LYS A 180 -7.55 -3.27 4.57
N THR A 181 -8.48 -2.98 5.48
CA THR A 181 -9.87 -2.66 5.11
C THR A 181 -10.03 -1.23 4.60
N MET A 182 -9.31 -0.28 5.18
CA MET A 182 -9.46 1.15 4.85
C MET A 182 -8.65 1.60 3.63
N ASN A 183 -7.65 0.82 3.22
CA ASN A 183 -6.77 1.12 2.09
C ASN A 183 -7.26 0.41 0.82
N ASN A 184 -6.94 0.96 -0.36
CA ASN A 184 -7.29 0.39 -1.67
C ASN A 184 -6.07 -0.19 -2.40
N GLN A 185 -4.97 -0.43 -1.68
CA GLN A 185 -3.73 -0.95 -2.29
C GLN A 185 -3.70 -2.48 -2.29
N ARG A 186 -2.69 -3.04 -2.95
CA ARG A 186 -2.45 -4.49 -2.99
C ARG A 186 -2.47 -5.10 -1.57
N GLY A 187 -3.23 -6.18 -1.41
CA GLY A 187 -3.41 -6.86 -0.12
C GLY A 187 -4.50 -6.27 0.78
N SER A 188 -5.27 -5.30 0.27
CA SER A 188 -6.51 -4.84 0.91
C SER A 188 -7.69 -5.78 0.64
N VAL A 189 -8.74 -5.66 1.45
CA VAL A 189 -10.00 -6.42 1.24
C VAL A 189 -10.59 -6.12 -0.13
N ARG A 190 -10.63 -4.85 -0.53
CA ARG A 190 -11.13 -4.43 -1.85
C ARG A 190 -10.32 -5.05 -2.98
N TYR A 191 -9.00 -5.03 -2.89
CA TYR A 191 -8.12 -5.64 -3.88
C TYR A 191 -8.40 -7.14 -4.09
N PHE A 192 -8.71 -7.89 -3.03
CA PHE A 192 -9.05 -9.30 -3.16
C PHE A 192 -10.42 -9.53 -3.78
N PHE A 193 -11.41 -8.68 -3.45
CA PHE A 193 -12.71 -8.71 -4.12
C PHE A 193 -12.61 -8.36 -5.62
N ASP A 194 -11.76 -7.40 -6.00
CA ASP A 194 -11.51 -7.05 -7.40
C ASP A 194 -10.92 -8.23 -8.19
N ILE A 195 -10.04 -9.02 -7.57
CA ILE A 195 -9.49 -10.25 -8.20
C ILE A 195 -10.60 -11.27 -8.43
N LEU A 196 -11.50 -11.46 -7.47
CA LEU A 196 -12.62 -12.41 -7.61
C LEU A 196 -13.56 -11.99 -8.74
N ILE A 197 -13.86 -10.69 -8.85
CA ILE A 197 -14.65 -10.15 -9.97
C ILE A 197 -13.94 -10.43 -11.30
N MET A 198 -12.66 -10.11 -11.40
CA MET A 198 -11.87 -10.32 -12.62
C MET A 198 -11.88 -11.79 -13.07
N LEU A 199 -11.69 -12.73 -12.13
CA LEU A 199 -11.71 -14.16 -12.43
C LEU A 199 -13.11 -14.65 -12.81
N GLY A 200 -14.14 -14.16 -12.12
CA GLY A 200 -15.53 -14.49 -12.44
C GLY A 200 -15.96 -13.98 -13.81
N GLU A 201 -15.57 -12.75 -14.15
CA GLU A 201 -15.82 -12.15 -15.47
C GLU A 201 -15.09 -12.92 -16.58
N GLN A 202 -13.84 -13.34 -16.34
CA GLN A 202 -13.09 -14.16 -17.28
C GLN A 202 -13.82 -15.47 -17.59
N GLN A 203 -14.22 -16.23 -16.56
CA GLN A 203 -14.97 -17.48 -16.75
C GLN A 203 -16.29 -17.25 -17.49
N PHE A 204 -17.03 -16.21 -17.12
CA PHE A 204 -18.32 -15.91 -17.72
C PHE A 204 -18.16 -15.64 -19.23
N ASN A 205 -17.14 -14.88 -19.63
CA ASN A 205 -16.85 -14.63 -21.03
C ASN A 205 -16.45 -15.90 -21.77
N ASP A 206 -15.60 -16.74 -21.17
CA ASP A 206 -15.16 -18.01 -21.76
C ASP A 206 -16.35 -18.94 -22.04
N GLU A 207 -17.28 -19.10 -21.08
CA GLU A 207 -18.49 -19.92 -21.26
C GLU A 207 -19.43 -19.36 -22.34
N HIS A 208 -19.58 -18.03 -22.42
CA HIS A 208 -20.45 -17.39 -23.41
C HIS A 208 -19.83 -17.37 -24.82
N GLU A 209 -18.50 -17.40 -24.94
CA GLU A 209 -17.79 -17.58 -26.20
C GLU A 209 -17.85 -19.05 -26.68
N GLU A 210 -17.67 -20.03 -25.79
CA GLU A 210 -17.85 -21.45 -26.12
C GLU A 210 -19.28 -21.75 -26.61
N GLN A 211 -20.30 -21.20 -25.93
CA GLN A 211 -21.70 -21.35 -26.35
C GLN A 211 -21.98 -20.68 -27.71
N ARG A 212 -21.32 -19.56 -28.03
CA ARG A 212 -21.38 -18.95 -29.36
C ARG A 212 -20.76 -19.85 -30.42
N HIS A 213 -19.60 -20.43 -30.15
CA HIS A 213 -18.96 -21.35 -31.09
C HIS A 213 -19.79 -22.60 -31.37
N VAL A 214 -20.38 -23.22 -30.33
CA VAL A 214 -21.27 -24.40 -30.46
C VAL A 214 -22.53 -24.08 -31.26
N ARG A 215 -23.17 -22.94 -31.00
CA ARG A 215 -24.35 -22.49 -31.78
C ARG A 215 -23.99 -22.22 -33.24
N THR A 216 -22.79 -21.71 -33.52
CA THR A 216 -22.34 -21.44 -34.89
C THR A 216 -22.04 -22.75 -35.63
N THR A 217 -21.40 -23.73 -34.98
CA THR A 217 -21.14 -25.06 -35.58
C THR A 217 -22.43 -25.84 -35.82
N GLN A 218 -23.39 -25.83 -34.89
CA GLN A 218 -24.70 -26.44 -35.10
C GLN A 218 -25.47 -25.79 -36.25
N ARG A 219 -25.40 -24.45 -36.37
CA ARG A 219 -26.06 -23.73 -37.46
C ARG A 219 -25.43 -24.04 -38.83
N ILE A 220 -24.10 -24.16 -38.89
CA ILE A 220 -23.38 -24.59 -40.11
C ILE A 220 -23.76 -26.03 -40.48
N MET A 221 -23.83 -26.95 -39.50
CA MET A 221 -24.26 -28.34 -39.76
C MET A 221 -25.71 -28.42 -40.25
N VAL A 222 -26.62 -27.61 -39.69
CA VAL A 222 -28.02 -27.57 -40.14
C VAL A 222 -28.11 -26.98 -41.55
N ASP A 223 -27.39 -25.90 -41.85
CA ASP A 223 -27.38 -25.31 -43.20
C ASP A 223 -26.77 -26.25 -44.26
N ASP A 224 -25.78 -27.08 -43.91
CA ASP A 224 -25.22 -28.10 -44.82
C ASP A 224 -26.19 -29.28 -45.06
N ILE A 225 -27.00 -29.67 -44.07
CA ILE A 225 -28.04 -30.69 -44.23
C ILE A 225 -29.16 -30.20 -45.16
N PHE A 226 -29.47 -28.90 -45.16
CA PHE A 226 -30.53 -28.33 -46.00
C PHE A 226 -30.07 -27.82 -47.38
N LYS A 227 -28.76 -27.73 -47.64
CA LYS A 227 -28.22 -27.39 -48.97
C LYS A 227 -28.05 -28.58 -49.93
N HIS A 228 -28.18 -29.82 -49.43
CA HIS A 228 -28.06 -31.05 -50.22
C HIS A 228 -29.39 -31.72 -50.54
N ARG A 229 -30.48 -30.94 -50.70
CA ARG A 229 -31.75 -31.41 -51.25
C ARG A 229 -32.13 -30.64 -52.51
#